data_AF-A0A812H422-F1
#
_entry.id   AF-A0A812H422-F1
#
_cell.length_a   1.000
_cell.length_b   1.000
_cell.length_c   1.000
_cell.angle_alpha   90.00
_cell.angle_beta   90.00
_cell.angle_gamma   90.00
#
_symmetry.space_group_name_H-M   'P 1'
#
loop_
_entity.id
_entity.type
_entity.pdbx_description
1 polymer ?
#
loop_
_entity_poly.entity_id
_entity_poly.type
_entity_poly.pdbx_seq_one_letter_code
_entity_poly.pdbx_strand_id
1 'polypeptide(L)'
;MIMGFLTLGAAVLVGAASPDKATQLSEAMAMDACAEGTCALHALQQNTTALPANSTKRKNHTEEPVSAEKKQGLEDEDFIDPEGDLLGGENFAAVKVAAGWSQGGDKVWGSGRGIEDVNGGNVGYYNNGMDAAHARCGGSHCALIVNPPGHRSINQFHIHFVNYAGYGSNLKHKLEQRVCGKSGWRSGGLPCHGKAIFVGGWPNVFSVAMGGGGMRHASVIAWPGSCGHKGTIIELAYGCSIEHQIRGDYNPAYR
;
A
#
# COMPACT_ATOMS: atom_id res chain seq x y z
N MET A 1 79.89 14.67 1.94
CA MET A 1 80.04 16.12 2.15
C MET A 1 78.78 16.78 1.58
N ILE A 2 77.93 17.34 2.45
CA ILE A 2 76.86 18.35 2.21
C ILE A 2 75.72 17.87 1.27
N MET A 3 74.53 17.40 1.70
CA MET A 3 73.52 17.94 2.63
C MET A 3 73.09 19.38 2.30
N GLY A 4 72.03 19.53 1.50
CA GLY A 4 71.46 20.84 1.12
C GLY A 4 69.93 20.83 1.22
N PHE A 5 69.42 21.82 1.95
CA PHE A 5 68.09 21.95 2.55
C PHE A 5 66.99 22.52 1.64
N LEU A 6 65.75 22.24 2.08
CA LEU A 6 64.46 22.93 1.91
C LEU A 6 64.41 24.28 1.17
N THR A 7 63.35 24.46 0.36
CA THR A 7 62.47 25.64 0.50
C THR A 7 60.99 25.25 0.36
N LEU A 8 60.22 25.72 1.35
CA LEU A 8 58.76 25.74 1.42
C LEU A 8 58.18 26.71 0.38
N GLY A 9 57.11 26.32 -0.30
CA GLY A 9 56.23 27.22 -1.04
C GLY A 9 54.78 26.93 -0.69
N ALA A 10 54.22 27.72 0.23
CA ALA A 10 52.80 27.72 0.57
C ALA A 10 52.04 28.56 -0.47
N ALA A 11 50.98 28.00 -1.05
CA ALA A 11 49.95 28.76 -1.74
C ALA A 11 48.60 28.44 -1.10
N VAL A 12 48.07 29.43 -0.39
CA VAL A 12 46.70 29.50 0.08
C VAL A 12 45.83 29.95 -1.09
N LEU A 13 44.80 29.18 -1.44
CA LEU A 13 43.65 29.69 -2.17
C LEU A 13 42.37 29.37 -1.42
N VAL A 14 41.60 30.43 -1.26
CA VAL A 14 40.37 30.59 -0.50
C VAL A 14 39.19 30.05 -1.31
N GLY A 15 38.32 29.29 -0.64
CA GLY A 15 36.86 29.39 -0.73
C GLY A 15 36.16 29.16 -2.07
N ALA A 16 35.55 27.97 -2.19
CA ALA A 16 34.21 27.86 -2.74
C ALA A 16 33.39 26.94 -1.82
N ALA A 17 32.55 27.55 -0.98
CA ALA A 17 31.52 26.83 -0.24
C ALA A 17 30.44 26.41 -1.25
N SER A 18 30.35 25.11 -1.54
CA SER A 18 29.24 24.55 -2.33
C SER A 18 28.17 23.99 -1.39
N PRO A 19 26.87 24.27 -1.63
CA PRO A 19 25.81 24.04 -0.66
C PRO A 19 25.19 22.66 -0.85
N ASP A 20 25.57 21.66 -0.04
CA ASP A 20 24.88 20.35 -0.09
C ASP A 20 24.86 19.62 1.27
N LYS A 21 24.65 20.39 2.35
CA LYS A 21 24.32 19.82 3.68
C LYS A 21 22.82 19.74 3.97
N ALA A 22 21.97 20.39 3.17
CA ALA A 22 20.51 20.30 3.34
C ALA A 22 19.94 18.99 2.77
N THR A 23 20.54 18.48 1.69
CA THR A 23 20.06 17.28 0.97
C THR A 23 20.44 15.97 1.67
N GLN A 24 21.56 15.93 2.41
CA GLN A 24 21.96 14.75 3.17
C GLN A 24 21.31 14.64 4.56
N LEU A 25 20.72 15.72 5.08
CA LEU A 25 19.99 15.69 6.35
C LEU A 25 18.55 15.15 6.18
N SER A 26 17.95 15.28 4.99
CA SER A 26 16.60 14.75 4.73
C SER A 26 16.57 13.24 4.48
N GLU A 27 17.67 12.62 4.04
CA GLU A 27 17.73 11.16 3.83
C GLU A 27 17.98 10.38 5.13
N ALA A 28 18.64 10.97 6.12
CA ALA A 28 18.89 10.32 7.41
C ALA A 28 17.67 10.31 8.33
N MET A 29 16.71 11.23 8.15
CA MET A 29 15.52 11.32 9.02
C MET A 29 14.34 10.43 8.60
N ALA A 30 14.45 9.70 7.48
CA ALA A 30 13.43 8.77 7.02
C ALA A 30 13.70 7.30 7.41
N MET A 31 14.85 7.00 8.03
CA MET A 31 15.27 5.62 8.32
C MET A 31 14.97 5.11 9.74
N ASP A 32 14.29 5.91 10.57
CA ASP A 32 13.96 5.54 11.96
C ASP A 32 12.49 5.79 12.34
N ALA A 33 11.59 5.77 11.35
CA ALA A 33 10.16 5.92 11.58
C ALA A 33 9.52 4.56 11.88
N CYS A 34 9.78 4.00 13.07
CA CYS A 34 8.87 3.18 13.88
C CYS A 34 9.64 2.51 15.03
N ALA A 35 10.15 3.31 15.97
CA ALA A 35 10.36 2.80 17.32
C ALA A 35 8.98 2.75 18.01
N GLU A 36 8.54 1.54 18.36
CA GLU A 36 7.42 1.26 19.27
C GLU A 36 6.01 1.71 18.80
N GLY A 37 5.37 0.86 17.98
CA GLY A 37 3.95 0.47 18.13
C GLY A 37 2.81 1.51 18.10
N THR A 38 3.08 2.78 17.85
CA THR A 38 2.07 3.86 18.06
C THR A 38 1.71 4.67 16.81
N CYS A 39 2.31 4.41 15.65
CA CYS A 39 2.12 5.26 14.45
C CYS A 39 0.87 4.95 13.58
N ALA A 40 -0.09 4.15 14.04
CA ALA A 40 -1.12 3.61 13.13
C ALA A 40 -2.56 4.08 13.38
N LEU A 41 -2.85 4.90 14.40
CA LEU A 41 -4.25 5.10 14.81
C LEU A 41 -4.90 6.44 14.44
N HIS A 42 -4.17 7.51 14.11
CA HIS A 42 -4.78 8.86 14.09
C HIS A 42 -4.93 9.57 12.74
N ALA A 43 -4.51 8.99 11.61
CA ALA A 43 -4.60 9.67 10.31
C ALA A 43 -5.98 9.62 9.59
N LEU A 44 -6.99 8.93 10.14
CA LEU A 44 -8.21 8.57 9.41
C LEU A 44 -9.47 9.40 9.74
N GLN A 45 -9.39 10.43 10.59
CA GLN A 45 -10.59 11.11 11.09
C GLN A 45 -10.95 12.47 10.46
N GLN A 46 -10.18 13.02 9.51
CA GLN A 46 -10.40 14.41 9.06
C GLN A 46 -10.84 14.63 7.61
N ASN A 47 -11.07 13.59 6.80
CA ASN A 47 -11.53 13.80 5.41
C ASN A 47 -13.06 13.84 5.21
N THR A 48 -13.87 13.76 6.27
CA THR A 48 -15.34 13.81 6.17
C THR A 48 -15.96 15.19 6.39
N THR A 49 -15.19 16.25 6.65
CA THR A 49 -15.73 17.58 7.03
C THR A 49 -15.20 18.76 6.23
N ALA A 50 -14.89 18.57 4.94
CA ALA A 50 -14.58 19.68 4.04
C ALA A 50 -15.35 19.58 2.71
N LEU A 51 -16.67 19.79 2.75
CA LEU A 51 -17.43 20.17 1.56
C LEU A 51 -17.39 21.70 1.41
N PRO A 52 -16.87 22.25 0.31
CA PRO A 52 -17.04 23.67 0.03
C PRO A 52 -18.49 23.93 -0.38
N ALA A 53 -19.16 24.78 0.40
CA ALA A 53 -20.43 25.37 0.04
C ALA A 53 -20.28 26.14 -1.28
N ASN A 54 -21.10 25.82 -2.29
CA ASN A 54 -21.34 26.78 -3.36
C ASN A 54 -22.82 26.87 -3.72
N SER A 55 -23.27 28.12 -3.58
CA SER A 55 -24.59 28.67 -3.80
C SER A 55 -24.96 28.61 -5.28
N THR A 56 -26.14 28.08 -5.60
CA THR A 56 -26.83 28.43 -6.85
C THR A 56 -28.34 28.48 -6.64
N LYS A 57 -28.77 29.65 -6.17
CA LYS A 57 -29.94 30.43 -6.61
C LYS A 57 -31.00 29.64 -7.44
N ARG A 58 -31.96 29.02 -6.75
CA ARG A 58 -33.19 28.45 -7.34
C ARG A 58 -34.28 29.53 -7.39
N LYS A 59 -34.81 29.81 -8.58
CA LYS A 59 -36.00 30.66 -8.77
C LYS A 59 -37.26 29.83 -8.51
N ASN A 60 -38.18 30.38 -7.72
CA ASN A 60 -39.52 29.84 -7.48
C ASN A 60 -40.40 30.02 -8.73
N HIS A 61 -41.19 29.01 -9.06
CA HIS A 61 -42.49 29.21 -9.71
C HIS A 61 -43.52 28.29 -9.06
N THR A 62 -44.68 28.87 -8.84
CA THR A 62 -45.81 28.47 -7.99
C THR A 62 -46.94 27.85 -8.83
N GLU A 63 -47.63 26.84 -8.25
CA GLU A 63 -49.03 26.36 -8.48
C GLU A 63 -49.40 25.72 -9.85
N GLU A 64 -50.30 24.73 -10.01
CA GLU A 64 -51.26 23.96 -9.18
C GLU A 64 -51.75 22.70 -9.99
N PRO A 65 -52.58 21.78 -9.42
CA PRO A 65 -52.71 20.36 -9.80
C PRO A 65 -54.02 19.99 -10.55
N VAL A 66 -54.08 18.87 -11.29
CA VAL A 66 -55.36 18.21 -11.62
C VAL A 66 -55.25 16.68 -11.86
N SER A 67 -56.12 15.97 -11.11
CA SER A 67 -56.83 14.69 -11.35
C SER A 67 -56.14 13.32 -11.57
N ALA A 68 -56.53 12.45 -10.64
CA ALA A 68 -56.56 10.99 -10.58
C ALA A 68 -57.12 10.21 -11.79
N GLU A 69 -56.65 8.96 -11.95
CA GLU A 69 -57.52 7.79 -12.12
C GLU A 69 -56.80 6.46 -11.77
N LYS A 70 -57.58 5.41 -11.52
CA LYS A 70 -57.38 4.27 -10.60
C LYS A 70 -57.47 2.92 -11.32
N LYS A 71 -56.70 1.89 -10.88
CA LYS A 71 -57.00 0.42 -10.78
C LYS A 71 -55.67 -0.36 -10.56
N GLN A 72 -55.37 -0.96 -9.40
CA GLN A 72 -55.81 -2.25 -8.79
C GLN A 72 -55.46 -3.55 -9.54
N GLY A 73 -54.74 -4.45 -8.84
CA GLY A 73 -54.42 -5.86 -9.16
C GLY A 73 -52.98 -6.21 -8.72
N LEU A 74 -52.67 -6.52 -7.45
CA LEU A 74 -52.86 -7.77 -6.67
C LEU A 74 -51.77 -8.86 -6.95
N GLU A 75 -50.89 -9.01 -5.94
CA GLU A 75 -50.21 -10.22 -5.42
C GLU A 75 -49.21 -11.01 -6.31
N ASP A 76 -47.92 -10.91 -5.95
CA ASP A 76 -47.14 -12.02 -5.38
C ASP A 76 -45.88 -11.46 -4.69
N GLU A 77 -45.79 -11.69 -3.38
CA GLU A 77 -44.70 -11.25 -2.51
C GLU A 77 -43.58 -12.30 -2.44
N ASP A 78 -42.40 -11.97 -2.96
CA ASP A 78 -41.13 -12.54 -2.51
C ASP A 78 -40.38 -11.45 -1.73
N PHE A 79 -40.67 -11.40 -0.43
CA PHE A 79 -40.01 -10.55 0.55
C PHE A 79 -38.63 -11.15 0.89
N ILE A 80 -37.59 -10.78 0.14
CA ILE A 80 -36.21 -10.94 0.60
C ILE A 80 -35.80 -9.63 1.28
N ASP A 81 -35.78 -9.68 2.60
CA ASP A 81 -35.33 -8.63 3.51
C ASP A 81 -33.85 -8.26 3.25
N PRO A 82 -33.51 -7.03 2.81
CA PRO A 82 -32.13 -6.62 2.61
C PRO A 82 -31.79 -5.37 3.43
N GLU A 83 -31.95 -5.41 4.75
CA GLU A 83 -31.38 -4.43 5.68
C GLU A 83 -30.99 -5.16 6.98
N GLY A 84 -29.86 -4.97 7.65
CA GLY A 84 -28.66 -4.20 7.49
C GLY A 84 -27.58 -4.91 8.33
N ASP A 85 -26.30 -4.71 8.10
CA ASP A 85 -25.57 -3.73 8.89
C ASP A 85 -24.29 -3.35 8.12
N LEU A 86 -24.44 -2.42 7.18
CA LEU A 86 -23.32 -1.78 6.51
C LEU A 86 -22.92 -0.55 7.33
N LEU A 87 -22.06 -0.79 8.32
CA LEU A 87 -21.32 0.27 8.99
C LEU A 87 -20.42 0.99 7.98
N GLY A 88 -20.72 2.27 7.73
CA GLY A 88 -19.74 3.29 7.34
C GLY A 88 -19.39 3.34 5.86
N GLY A 89 -20.03 4.26 5.15
CA GLY A 89 -19.96 4.38 3.70
C GLY A 89 -18.60 4.83 3.13
N GLU A 90 -18.21 4.15 2.06
CA GLU A 90 -17.97 4.79 0.76
C GLU A 90 -18.61 3.88 -0.30
N ASN A 91 -19.62 4.38 -1.03
CA ASN A 91 -20.34 3.64 -2.07
C ASN A 91 -19.46 3.47 -3.33
N PHE A 92 -18.39 2.70 -3.22
CA PHE A 92 -17.74 2.10 -4.37
C PHE A 92 -18.45 0.78 -4.64
N ALA A 93 -19.27 0.74 -5.71
CA ALA A 93 -19.95 -0.47 -6.13
C ALA A 93 -18.92 -1.62 -6.26
N ALA A 94 -19.01 -2.58 -5.34
CA ALA A 94 -18.04 -3.67 -5.29
C ALA A 94 -18.23 -4.58 -6.51
N VAL A 95 -17.24 -4.65 -7.40
CA VAL A 95 -17.29 -5.49 -8.60
C VAL A 95 -16.76 -6.88 -8.26
N LYS A 96 -17.57 -7.92 -8.39
CA LYS A 96 -17.09 -9.31 -8.25
C LYS A 96 -16.00 -9.58 -9.30
N VAL A 97 -14.83 -10.01 -8.85
CA VAL A 97 -13.68 -10.27 -9.74
C VAL A 97 -13.52 -11.76 -10.04
N ALA A 98 -13.25 -12.59 -9.03
CA ALA A 98 -13.19 -14.05 -9.13
C ALA A 98 -13.01 -14.70 -7.76
N ALA A 99 -13.30 -16.00 -7.64
CA ALA A 99 -12.92 -16.83 -6.50
C ALA A 99 -13.33 -16.30 -5.11
N GLY A 100 -14.48 -15.62 -5.01
CA GLY A 100 -14.95 -15.03 -3.76
C GLY A 100 -14.30 -13.71 -3.38
N TRP A 101 -13.66 -13.02 -4.33
CA TRP A 101 -13.10 -11.69 -4.17
C TRP A 101 -13.95 -10.64 -4.90
N SER A 102 -14.01 -9.44 -4.33
CA SER A 102 -14.63 -8.27 -4.93
C SER A 102 -13.63 -7.11 -4.97
N GLN A 103 -13.77 -6.23 -5.95
CA GLN A 103 -12.96 -5.02 -6.06
C GLN A 103 -13.76 -3.82 -5.59
N GLY A 104 -13.15 -2.95 -4.79
CA GLY A 104 -13.65 -1.62 -4.48
C GLY A 104 -12.48 -0.63 -4.42
N GLY A 105 -12.53 0.45 -5.18
CA GLY A 105 -11.43 1.41 -5.30
C GLY A 105 -10.12 0.74 -5.76
N ASP A 106 -9.05 0.99 -5.02
CA ASP A 106 -7.69 0.45 -5.19
C ASP A 106 -7.44 -0.84 -4.38
N LYS A 107 -8.52 -1.53 -3.97
CA LYS A 107 -8.45 -2.74 -3.14
C LYS A 107 -9.24 -3.88 -3.75
N VAL A 108 -8.75 -5.09 -3.53
CA VAL A 108 -9.57 -6.31 -3.62
C VAL A 108 -9.84 -6.82 -2.21
N TRP A 109 -11.08 -7.22 -1.98
CA TRP A 109 -11.64 -7.63 -0.70
C TRP A 109 -11.98 -9.12 -0.75
N GLY A 110 -11.67 -9.82 0.33
CA GLY A 110 -11.96 -11.23 0.50
C GLY A 110 -12.47 -11.54 1.91
N SER A 111 -12.78 -12.81 2.12
CA SER A 111 -13.13 -13.38 3.42
C SER A 111 -11.92 -13.46 4.34
N GLY A 112 -12.17 -13.44 5.65
CA GLY A 112 -11.14 -13.44 6.69
C GLY A 112 -10.85 -12.03 7.22
N ARG A 113 -10.10 -11.95 8.33
CA ARG A 113 -9.80 -10.69 9.02
C ARG A 113 -8.55 -10.01 8.48
N GLY A 114 -7.61 -10.80 7.97
CA GLY A 114 -6.32 -10.32 7.47
C GLY A 114 -5.25 -11.40 7.40
N ILE A 115 -3.99 -10.97 7.26
CA ILE A 115 -2.84 -11.86 7.06
C ILE A 115 -2.67 -12.92 8.16
N GLU A 116 -3.14 -12.64 9.37
CA GLU A 116 -3.10 -13.53 10.52
C GLU A 116 -3.97 -14.79 10.37
N ASP A 117 -4.92 -14.79 9.43
CA ASP A 117 -5.79 -15.93 9.14
C ASP A 117 -5.21 -16.84 8.04
N VAL A 118 -4.13 -16.42 7.35
CA VAL A 118 -3.48 -17.19 6.28
C VAL A 118 -2.63 -18.32 6.86
N ASN A 119 -2.85 -19.54 6.37
CA ASN A 119 -2.13 -20.74 6.76
C ASN A 119 -2.10 -21.78 5.62
N GLY A 120 -1.39 -22.89 5.81
CA GLY A 120 -1.20 -23.90 4.76
C GLY A 120 -2.50 -24.54 4.25
N GLY A 121 -3.55 -24.58 5.07
CA GLY A 121 -4.83 -25.16 4.68
C GLY A 121 -5.70 -24.24 3.82
N ASN A 122 -5.48 -22.93 3.86
CA ASN A 122 -6.29 -21.95 3.12
C ASN A 122 -5.49 -21.01 2.21
N VAL A 123 -4.16 -21.16 2.13
CA VAL A 123 -3.27 -20.28 1.37
C VAL A 123 -3.67 -20.12 -0.10
N GLY A 124 -4.25 -21.15 -0.72
CA GLY A 124 -4.75 -21.10 -2.10
C GLY A 124 -5.82 -20.03 -2.32
N TYR A 125 -6.74 -19.86 -1.36
CA TYR A 125 -7.77 -18.81 -1.42
C TYR A 125 -7.16 -17.42 -1.45
N TYR A 126 -6.15 -17.18 -0.61
CA TYR A 126 -5.48 -15.89 -0.52
C TYR A 126 -4.55 -15.63 -1.72
N ASN A 127 -3.92 -16.67 -2.29
CA ASN A 127 -3.18 -16.54 -3.55
C ASN A 127 -4.11 -16.07 -4.68
N ASN A 128 -5.33 -16.61 -4.77
CA ASN A 128 -6.32 -16.11 -5.75
C ASN A 128 -6.66 -14.63 -5.55
N GLY A 129 -6.63 -14.14 -4.31
CA GLY A 129 -6.76 -12.70 -4.02
C GLY A 129 -5.59 -11.89 -4.57
N MET A 130 -4.36 -12.38 -4.41
CA MET A 130 -3.18 -11.76 -5.00
C MET A 130 -3.23 -11.81 -6.53
N ASP A 131 -3.75 -12.87 -7.14
CA ASP A 131 -3.99 -12.95 -8.58
C ASP A 131 -5.02 -11.90 -9.04
N ALA A 132 -6.10 -11.73 -8.28
CA ALA A 132 -7.11 -10.71 -8.54
C ALA A 132 -6.53 -9.29 -8.44
N ALA A 133 -5.68 -9.02 -7.45
CA ALA A 133 -4.98 -7.74 -7.32
C ALA A 133 -3.98 -7.52 -8.47
N HIS A 134 -3.21 -8.55 -8.82
CA HIS A 134 -2.24 -8.52 -9.91
C HIS A 134 -2.91 -8.27 -11.27
N ALA A 135 -4.11 -8.82 -11.50
CA ALA A 135 -4.89 -8.55 -12.71
C ALA A 135 -5.32 -7.08 -12.85
N ARG A 136 -5.25 -6.28 -11.78
CA ARG A 136 -5.50 -4.82 -11.80
C ARG A 136 -4.22 -4.01 -11.85
N CYS A 137 -3.17 -4.47 -11.18
CA CYS A 137 -1.87 -3.82 -11.17
C CYS A 137 -0.72 -4.87 -11.18
N GLY A 138 -0.42 -5.40 -12.36
CA GLY A 138 0.64 -6.40 -12.57
C GLY A 138 1.91 -5.87 -13.23
N GLY A 139 1.96 -4.56 -13.50
CA GLY A 139 3.08 -3.92 -14.17
C GLY A 139 4.28 -3.69 -13.26
N SER A 140 5.40 -3.28 -13.87
CA SER A 140 6.62 -2.93 -13.14
C SER A 140 6.46 -1.73 -12.20
N HIS A 141 5.42 -0.92 -12.36
CA HIS A 141 5.17 0.26 -11.51
C HIS A 141 4.19 -0.01 -10.36
N CYS A 142 3.82 -1.28 -10.16
CA CYS A 142 2.83 -1.70 -9.18
C CYS A 142 3.48 -2.23 -7.89
N ALA A 143 2.75 -2.07 -6.79
CA ALA A 143 2.95 -2.81 -5.55
C ALA A 143 1.60 -3.36 -5.06
N LEU A 144 1.60 -4.60 -4.59
CA LEU A 144 0.42 -5.27 -4.03
C LEU A 144 0.66 -5.53 -2.55
N ILE A 145 -0.16 -4.96 -1.68
CA ILE A 145 0.16 -4.79 -0.26
C ILE A 145 -0.96 -5.33 0.60
N VAL A 146 -0.60 -6.17 1.59
CA VAL A 146 -1.47 -6.53 2.71
C VAL A 146 -0.85 -6.01 3.99
N ASN A 147 -1.61 -5.22 4.75
CA ASN A 147 -1.17 -4.71 6.04
C ASN A 147 -1.47 -5.69 7.19
N PRO A 148 -0.57 -5.79 8.19
CA PRO A 148 -0.78 -6.63 9.36
C PRO A 148 -1.83 -6.05 10.32
N PRO A 149 -2.29 -6.85 11.29
CA PRO A 149 -3.05 -6.34 12.44
C PRO A 149 -2.34 -5.15 13.09
N GLY A 150 -3.12 -4.17 13.54
CA GLY A 150 -2.59 -2.95 14.16
C GLY A 150 -2.14 -1.88 13.17
N HIS A 151 -2.08 -2.18 11.87
CA HIS A 151 -1.71 -1.23 10.81
C HIS A 151 -2.75 -1.17 9.68
N ARG A 152 -4.01 -1.47 10.02
CA ARG A 152 -5.18 -1.37 9.14
C ARG A 152 -6.38 -0.92 9.95
N SER A 153 -7.32 -0.23 9.31
CA SER A 153 -8.54 0.27 9.94
C SER A 153 -9.73 -0.69 9.82
N ILE A 154 -9.70 -1.59 8.83
CA ILE A 154 -10.79 -2.52 8.54
C ILE A 154 -10.31 -3.94 8.81
N ASN A 155 -11.07 -4.70 9.59
CA ASN A 155 -10.82 -6.11 9.92
C ASN A 155 -11.51 -7.07 8.96
N GLN A 156 -11.34 -6.79 7.68
CA GLN A 156 -11.69 -7.66 6.57
C GLN A 156 -10.46 -7.77 5.68
N PHE A 157 -10.15 -8.96 5.19
CA PHE A 157 -8.98 -9.16 4.35
C PHE A 157 -9.09 -8.32 3.08
N HIS A 158 -8.08 -7.47 2.85
CA HIS A 158 -7.97 -6.70 1.63
C HIS A 158 -6.52 -6.59 1.18
N ILE A 159 -6.35 -6.53 -0.13
CA ILE A 159 -5.07 -6.33 -0.80
C ILE A 159 -5.17 -5.00 -1.54
N HIS A 160 -4.31 -4.07 -1.19
CA HIS A 160 -4.16 -2.82 -1.94
C HIS A 160 -3.34 -3.11 -3.20
N PHE A 161 -3.77 -2.56 -4.33
CA PHE A 161 -3.01 -2.56 -5.57
C PHE A 161 -2.75 -1.12 -5.97
N VAL A 162 -1.48 -0.71 -5.94
CA VAL A 162 -1.13 0.71 -6.07
C VAL A 162 -0.03 0.90 -7.09
N ASN A 163 -0.08 2.02 -7.82
CA ASN A 163 1.10 2.52 -8.50
C ASN A 163 1.98 3.20 -7.45
N TYR A 164 3.20 2.72 -7.26
CA TYR A 164 4.08 3.30 -6.26
C TYR A 164 4.66 4.64 -6.73
N ALA A 165 4.98 5.51 -5.77
CA ALA A 165 5.59 6.82 -6.00
C ALA A 165 7.06 6.85 -5.56
N GLY A 166 7.63 8.06 -5.38
CA GLY A 166 9.07 8.27 -5.16
C GLY A 166 9.72 7.33 -4.13
N TYR A 167 9.16 7.24 -2.92
CA TYR A 167 9.67 6.32 -1.90
C TYR A 167 9.58 4.86 -2.36
N GLY A 168 8.43 4.43 -2.88
CA GLY A 168 8.25 3.06 -3.36
C GLY A 168 9.17 2.71 -4.54
N SER A 169 9.48 3.67 -5.42
CA SER A 169 10.45 3.50 -6.50
C SER A 169 11.86 3.27 -5.97
N ASN A 170 12.28 4.08 -4.98
CA ASN A 170 13.57 3.93 -4.32
C ASN A 170 13.67 2.59 -3.57
N LEU A 171 12.60 2.21 -2.86
CA LEU A 171 12.52 0.93 -2.18
C LEU A 171 12.58 -0.24 -3.17
N LYS A 172 11.86 -0.18 -4.29
CA LYS A 172 11.92 -1.20 -5.34
C LYS A 172 13.33 -1.35 -5.89
N HIS A 173 14.02 -0.24 -6.18
CA HIS A 173 15.41 -0.29 -6.64
C HIS A 173 16.33 -0.96 -5.61
N LYS A 174 16.18 -0.62 -4.33
CA LYS A 174 16.94 -1.22 -3.22
C LYS A 174 16.67 -2.73 -3.09
N LEU A 175 15.41 -3.14 -3.25
CA LEU A 175 15.02 -4.55 -3.28
C LEU A 175 15.66 -5.28 -4.46
N GLU A 176 15.61 -4.70 -5.66
CA GLU A 176 16.22 -5.30 -6.84
C GLU A 176 17.73 -5.51 -6.66
N GLN A 177 18.47 -4.51 -6.17
CA GLN A 177 19.89 -4.67 -5.82
C GLN A 177 20.12 -5.78 -4.78
N ARG A 178 19.16 -5.96 -3.86
CA ARG A 178 19.26 -6.93 -2.78
C ARG A 178 19.03 -8.36 -3.26
N VAL A 179 18.08 -8.61 -4.16
CA VAL A 179 17.62 -9.98 -4.48
C VAL A 179 17.80 -10.41 -5.94
N CYS A 180 17.94 -9.50 -6.90
CA CYS A 180 18.10 -9.89 -8.31
C CYS A 180 19.39 -10.68 -8.51
N GLY A 181 19.29 -11.81 -9.23
CA GLY A 181 20.42 -12.72 -9.48
C GLY A 181 20.91 -13.49 -8.24
N LYS A 182 20.19 -13.42 -7.12
CA LYS A 182 20.54 -14.08 -5.87
C LYS A 182 19.44 -15.07 -5.48
N SER A 183 19.84 -16.19 -4.87
CA SER A 183 18.90 -17.17 -4.33
C SER A 183 18.54 -16.86 -2.87
N GLY A 184 17.34 -17.30 -2.47
CA GLY A 184 16.87 -17.28 -1.09
C GLY A 184 16.45 -15.91 -0.55
N TRP A 185 15.90 -15.92 0.66
CA TRP A 185 15.49 -14.73 1.38
C TRP A 185 16.70 -13.88 1.80
N ARG A 186 16.59 -12.56 1.65
CA ARG A 186 17.64 -11.59 1.98
C ARG A 186 17.08 -10.51 2.90
N SER A 187 17.75 -10.31 4.03
CA SER A 187 17.45 -9.26 5.00
C SER A 187 18.48 -8.12 4.95
N GLY A 188 18.27 -7.10 5.78
CA GLY A 188 19.25 -6.05 6.07
C GLY A 188 19.04 -4.78 5.25
N GLY A 189 18.93 -3.63 5.93
CA GLY A 189 18.67 -2.34 5.28
C GLY A 189 17.30 -2.22 4.61
N LEU A 190 16.41 -3.21 4.76
CA LEU A 190 15.02 -3.12 4.35
C LEU A 190 14.19 -2.51 5.49
N PRO A 191 13.10 -1.79 5.19
CA PRO A 191 12.23 -1.21 6.21
C PRO A 191 11.69 -2.30 7.15
N CYS A 192 11.45 -1.91 8.40
CA CYS A 192 10.76 -2.73 9.40
C CYS A 192 11.40 -4.12 9.62
N HIS A 193 12.74 -4.13 9.66
CA HIS A 193 13.56 -5.33 9.81
C HIS A 193 13.18 -6.44 8.80
N GLY A 194 12.72 -6.01 7.62
CA GLY A 194 12.14 -6.87 6.63
C GLY A 194 13.15 -7.76 5.91
N LYS A 195 12.60 -8.64 5.08
CA LYS A 195 13.33 -9.52 4.18
C LYS A 195 12.59 -9.65 2.86
N ALA A 196 13.32 -9.94 1.80
CA ALA A 196 12.74 -10.12 0.48
C ALA A 196 13.35 -11.31 -0.27
N ILE A 197 12.61 -11.83 -1.25
CA ILE A 197 13.06 -12.85 -2.18
C ILE A 197 12.61 -12.49 -3.59
N PHE A 198 13.43 -12.82 -4.59
CA PHE A 198 13.02 -12.79 -5.99
C PHE A 198 12.54 -14.17 -6.42
N VAL A 199 11.41 -14.21 -7.13
CA VAL A 199 10.88 -15.40 -7.78
C VAL A 199 10.61 -15.08 -9.24
N GLY A 200 10.99 -15.99 -10.15
CA GLY A 200 10.71 -15.83 -11.58
C GLY A 200 9.21 -15.84 -11.87
N GLY A 201 8.77 -14.97 -12.79
CA GLY A 201 7.36 -14.82 -13.15
C GLY A 201 6.47 -14.30 -12.01
N TRP A 202 5.19 -14.64 -12.08
CA TRP A 202 4.20 -14.37 -11.05
C TRP A 202 3.94 -15.65 -10.23
N PRO A 203 4.31 -15.67 -8.94
CA PRO A 203 4.18 -16.86 -8.10
C PRO A 203 2.89 -16.85 -7.26
N ASN A 204 2.61 -17.98 -6.63
CA ASN A 204 1.69 -18.07 -5.48
C ASN A 204 2.25 -17.29 -4.28
N VAL A 205 1.97 -15.98 -4.22
CA VAL A 205 2.63 -15.01 -3.32
C VAL A 205 2.63 -15.46 -1.85
N PHE A 206 1.48 -15.83 -1.30
CA PHE A 206 1.40 -16.22 0.12
C PHE A 206 2.08 -17.56 0.38
N SER A 207 2.05 -18.49 -0.58
CA SER A 207 2.78 -19.75 -0.45
C SER A 207 4.29 -19.52 -0.39
N VAL A 208 4.82 -18.59 -1.18
CA VAL A 208 6.24 -18.20 -1.08
C VAL A 208 6.51 -17.48 0.24
N ALA A 209 5.66 -16.51 0.60
CA ALA A 209 5.80 -15.71 1.81
C ALA A 209 5.84 -16.56 3.10
N MET A 210 5.07 -17.65 3.17
CA MET A 210 5.15 -18.63 4.26
C MET A 210 6.55 -19.24 4.43
N GLY A 211 7.32 -19.37 3.36
CA GLY A 211 8.72 -19.81 3.40
C GLY A 211 9.71 -18.77 3.92
N GLY A 212 9.29 -17.50 4.07
CA GLY A 212 10.11 -16.41 4.60
C GLY A 212 10.08 -16.27 6.11
N GLY A 213 9.08 -16.85 6.78
CA GLY A 213 8.86 -16.77 8.22
C GLY A 213 7.39 -16.54 8.58
N GLY A 214 7.13 -16.23 9.85
CA GLY A 214 5.76 -16.00 10.32
C GLY A 214 5.15 -14.73 9.70
N MET A 215 3.98 -14.84 9.08
CA MET A 215 3.31 -13.69 8.42
C MET A 215 2.29 -12.97 9.31
N ARG A 216 1.95 -13.52 10.48
CA ARG A 216 0.84 -13.04 11.33
C ARG A 216 0.92 -11.56 11.71
N HIS A 217 2.13 -11.00 11.75
CA HIS A 217 2.41 -9.60 12.08
C HIS A 217 3.27 -8.90 11.02
N ALA A 218 3.28 -9.44 9.79
CA ALA A 218 4.04 -8.90 8.68
C ALA A 218 3.11 -8.24 7.66
N SER A 219 3.53 -7.08 7.14
CA SER A 219 3.06 -6.66 5.82
C SER A 219 3.63 -7.63 4.78
N VAL A 220 2.77 -8.10 3.87
CA VAL A 220 3.19 -8.88 2.70
C VAL A 220 3.07 -7.98 1.48
N ILE A 221 4.18 -7.77 0.78
CA ILE A 221 4.25 -6.88 -0.36
C ILE A 221 4.80 -7.64 -1.56
N ALA A 222 4.05 -7.65 -2.66
CA ALA A 222 4.53 -8.15 -3.95
C ALA A 222 4.87 -6.98 -4.88
N TRP A 223 6.01 -7.08 -5.55
CA TRP A 223 6.53 -6.12 -6.51
C TRP A 223 6.63 -6.78 -7.90
N PRO A 224 5.55 -6.76 -8.71
CA PRO A 224 5.54 -7.36 -10.03
C PRO A 224 6.55 -6.71 -10.99
N GLY A 225 6.88 -7.42 -12.06
CA GLY A 225 7.77 -6.92 -13.12
C GLY A 225 9.15 -6.47 -12.61
N SER A 226 9.69 -7.14 -11.61
CA SER A 226 10.99 -6.86 -11.00
C SER A 226 12.14 -7.56 -11.72
N CYS A 227 13.36 -7.08 -11.48
CA CYS A 227 14.60 -7.61 -12.06
C CYS A 227 14.59 -7.60 -13.60
N GLY A 228 14.15 -6.48 -14.19
CA GLY A 228 14.00 -6.34 -15.65
C GLY A 228 12.83 -7.13 -16.20
N HIS A 229 11.67 -7.05 -15.54
CA HIS A 229 10.42 -7.74 -15.93
C HIS A 229 10.46 -9.27 -15.88
N LYS A 230 11.45 -9.86 -15.20
CA LYS A 230 11.65 -11.32 -15.16
C LYS A 230 10.84 -12.02 -14.09
N GLY A 231 10.30 -11.29 -13.12
CA GLY A 231 9.48 -11.89 -12.08
C GLY A 231 9.01 -10.93 -11.02
N THR A 232 8.86 -11.45 -9.81
CA THR A 232 8.23 -10.76 -8.68
C THR A 232 9.17 -10.79 -7.50
N ILE A 233 9.33 -9.63 -6.85
CA ILE A 233 9.96 -9.60 -5.52
C ILE A 233 8.84 -9.70 -4.48
N ILE A 234 8.99 -10.59 -3.52
CA ILE A 234 8.09 -10.72 -2.37
C ILE A 234 8.85 -10.22 -1.15
N GLU A 235 8.26 -9.26 -0.45
CA GLU A 235 8.82 -8.63 0.74
C GLU A 235 7.90 -8.90 1.95
N LEU A 236 8.55 -9.21 3.07
CA LEU A 236 7.95 -9.26 4.40
C LEU A 236 8.52 -8.10 5.21
N ALA A 237 7.66 -7.19 5.66
CA ALA A 237 8.02 -6.09 6.55
C ALA A 237 7.33 -6.30 7.91
N TYR A 238 8.10 -6.42 9.00
CA TYR A 238 7.60 -6.89 10.29
C TYR A 238 7.26 -5.73 11.23
N GLY A 239 6.10 -5.79 11.89
CA GLY A 239 5.74 -4.83 12.93
C GLY A 239 5.46 -3.40 12.43
N CYS A 240 5.20 -3.23 11.14
CA CYS A 240 4.84 -1.95 10.54
C CYS A 240 3.95 -2.14 9.30
N SER A 241 3.37 -1.04 8.82
CA SER A 241 2.98 -0.88 7.42
C SER A 241 3.73 0.31 6.81
N ILE A 242 4.13 0.15 5.54
CA ILE A 242 4.74 1.19 4.71
C ILE A 242 3.87 1.51 3.49
N GLU A 243 2.59 1.13 3.50
CA GLU A 243 1.66 1.29 2.38
C GLU A 243 1.60 2.75 1.90
N HIS A 244 1.37 3.68 2.82
CA HIS A 244 1.25 5.10 2.49
C HIS A 244 2.55 5.70 1.96
N GLN A 245 3.70 5.26 2.49
CA GLN A 245 5.00 5.67 1.97
C GLN A 245 5.18 5.16 0.54
N ILE A 246 4.81 3.90 0.27
CA ILE A 246 4.87 3.32 -1.08
C ILE A 246 3.96 4.09 -2.05
N ARG A 247 2.73 4.42 -1.62
CA ARG A 247 1.76 5.21 -2.39
C ARG A 247 2.21 6.65 -2.62
N GLY A 248 3.03 7.20 -1.71
CA GLY A 248 3.46 8.60 -1.74
C GLY A 248 2.44 9.57 -1.16
N ASP A 249 1.41 9.07 -0.48
CA ASP A 249 0.39 9.87 0.22
C ASP A 249 0.66 9.96 1.73
N TYR A 250 1.76 9.39 2.21
CA TYR A 250 2.19 9.49 3.60
C TYR A 250 2.44 10.95 4.00
N ASN A 251 1.71 11.40 5.02
CA ASN A 251 1.92 12.68 5.65
C ASN A 251 2.38 12.49 7.11
N PRO A 252 3.61 12.88 7.45
CA PRO A 252 4.16 12.71 8.80
C PRO A 252 3.46 13.56 9.88
N ALA A 253 2.61 14.51 9.50
CA ALA A 253 1.86 15.35 10.43
C ALA A 253 0.67 14.64 11.09
N TYR A 254 0.23 13.49 10.56
CA TYR A 254 -0.97 12.78 11.03
C TYR A 254 -0.65 11.54 11.87
N ARG A 255 0.35 11.63 12.75
CA ARG A 255 0.73 10.53 13.67
C ARG A 255 -0.35 10.24 14.71
#